data_AF-A0A2M6XUA1-F1
#
_entry.id   AF-A0A2M6XUA1-F1
#
_cell.length_a   1.000
_cell.length_b   1.000
_cell.length_c   1.000
_cell.angle_alpha   90.00
_cell.angle_beta   90.00
_cell.angle_gamma   90.00
#
_symmetry.space_group_name_H-M   'P 1'
#
loop_
_entity.id
_entity.type
_entity.pdbx_description
1 polymer ?
#
loop_
_entity_poly.entity_id
_entity_poly.type
_entity_poly.pdbx_seq_one_letter_code
_entity_poly.pdbx_strand_id
1 'polypeptide(L)' 'MNHSNNLQEVAVPKRLFSVLMDAYQKWEKVSEELEDFLLVSDVKFVNKMRVARSEHLSGKIKNLSVLKTKLATK' A
#
# COMPACT_ATOMS: atom_id res chain seq x y z
N MET A 1 -9.70 -26.43 28.25
CA MET A 1 -8.66 -26.86 27.29
C MET A 1 -7.86 -25.64 26.91
N ASN A 2 -6.68 -25.45 27.52
CA ASN A 2 -5.81 -24.30 27.26
C ASN A 2 -4.70 -24.77 26.30
N HIS A 3 -4.81 -24.41 25.02
CA HIS A 3 -3.70 -24.55 24.09
C HIS A 3 -2.72 -23.39 24.31
N SER A 4 -1.77 -23.59 25.21
CA SER A 4 -0.60 -22.72 25.33
C SER A 4 0.27 -22.98 24.10
N ASN A 5 0.14 -22.15 23.06
CA ASN A 5 1.07 -22.15 21.94
C ASN A 5 2.46 -21.77 22.47
N ASN A 6 3.31 -22.77 22.67
CA ASN A 6 4.69 -22.59 23.13
C ASN A 6 5.47 -21.95 21.99
N LEU A 7 5.62 -20.62 22.01
CA LEU A 7 6.42 -19.89 21.03
C LEU A 7 7.88 -20.26 21.26
N GLN A 8 8.46 -21.05 20.34
CA GLN A 8 9.90 -21.29 20.33
C GLN A 8 10.59 -20.04 19.79
N GLU A 9 11.21 -19.28 20.68
CA GLU A 9 12.05 -18.15 20.30
C GLU A 9 13.40 -18.65 19.78
N VAL A 10 13.78 -18.20 18.58
CA VAL A 10 15.10 -18.47 18.00
C VAL A 10 15.98 -17.24 18.26
N ALA A 11 17.11 -17.44 18.94
CA ALA A 11 18.07 -16.37 19.18
C ALA A 11 18.77 -15.98 17.86
N VAL A 12 18.50 -14.78 17.38
CA VAL A 12 19.15 -14.22 16.18
C VAL A 12 20.23 -13.22 16.59
N PRO A 13 21.46 -13.31 16.05
CA PRO A 13 22.49 -12.30 16.29
C PRO A 13 21.99 -10.90 15.92
N LYS A 14 22.15 -9.92 16.81
CA LYS A 14 21.69 -8.53 16.59
C LYS A 14 22.15 -7.95 15.26
N ARG A 15 23.41 -8.25 14.88
CA ARG A 15 23.99 -7.80 13.61
C ARG A 15 23.30 -8.40 12.38
N LEU A 16 22.86 -9.65 12.47
CA LEU A 16 22.13 -10.30 11.37
C LEU A 16 20.73 -9.67 11.23
N PHE A 17 20.05 -9.47 12.36
CA PHE A 17 18.75 -8.81 12.37
C PHE A 17 18.81 -7.38 11.83
N SER A 18 19.83 -6.60 12.20
CA SER A 18 20.00 -5.23 11.68
C SER A 18 20.22 -5.22 10.17
N VAL A 19 21.05 -6.14 9.64
CA VAL A 19 21.28 -6.24 8.18
C VAL A 19 19.99 -6.62 7.44
N LEU A 20 19.20 -7.55 7.99
CA LEU A 20 17.91 -7.92 7.43
C LEU A 20 16.95 -6.73 7.42
N MET A 21 16.91 -5.94 8.50
CA MET A 21 16.04 -4.78 8.56
C MET A 21 16.46 -3.68 7.59
N ASP A 22 17.75 -3.41 7.46
CA ASP A 22 18.26 -2.42 6.50
C ASP A 22 17.93 -2.84 5.06
N ALA A 23 18.04 -4.14 4.75
CA ALA A 23 17.66 -4.67 3.44
C ALA A 23 16.16 -4.54 3.19
N TYR A 24 15.33 -4.87 4.18
CA TYR A 24 13.87 -4.71 4.09
C TYR A 24 13.48 -3.27 3.82
N GLN A 25 14.01 -2.31 4.58
CA GLN A 25 13.70 -0.88 4.40
C GLN A 25 14.11 -0.36 3.02
N LYS A 26 15.24 -0.81 2.48
CA LYS A 26 15.68 -0.45 1.14
C LYS A 26 14.75 -1.05 0.07
N TRP A 27 14.35 -2.31 0.26
CA TRP A 27 13.44 -2.98 -0.65
C TRP A 27 12.06 -2.32 -0.68
N GLU A 28 11.53 -1.95 0.49
CA GLU A 28 10.26 -1.24 0.64
C GLU A 28 10.26 0.07 -0.15
N LYS A 29 11.30 0.90 -0.01
CA LYS A 29 11.44 2.14 -0.79
C LYS A 29 11.48 1.91 -2.30
N VAL A 30 12.23 0.89 -2.74
CA VAL A 30 12.28 0.54 -4.18
C VAL A 30 10.92 0.07 -4.68
N SER A 31 10.18 -0.69 -3.87
CA SER A 31 8.83 -1.14 -4.21
C SER A 31 7.86 0.04 -4.34
N GLU A 32 7.93 1.01 -3.42
CA GLU A 32 7.13 2.24 -3.48
C GLU A 32 7.44 3.05 -4.75
N GLU A 33 8.72 3.30 -5.03
CA GLU A 33 9.14 4.03 -6.23
C GLU A 33 8.72 3.32 -7.53
N LEU A 34 8.82 1.98 -7.56
CA LEU A 34 8.37 1.18 -8.69
C LEU A 34 6.86 1.26 -8.87
N GLU A 35 6.09 1.19 -7.78
CA GLU A 35 4.63 1.34 -7.82
C GLU A 35 4.25 2.70 -8.40
N ASP A 36 4.85 3.79 -7.89
CA ASP A 36 4.64 5.14 -8.40
C ASP A 36 4.97 5.23 -9.90
N PHE A 37 6.10 4.66 -10.33
CA PHE A 37 6.47 4.64 -11.75
C PHE A 37 5.45 3.90 -12.61
N LEU A 38 4.98 2.72 -12.17
CA LEU A 38 3.97 1.95 -12.87
C LEU A 38 2.64 2.70 -12.96
N LEU A 39 2.22 3.35 -11.87
CA LEU A 39 1.00 4.15 -11.81
C LEU A 39 1.07 5.38 -12.71
N VAL A 40 2.21 6.07 -12.77
CA VAL A 40 2.42 7.23 -13.64
C VAL A 40 2.51 6.83 -15.12
N SER A 41 3.00 5.63 -15.40
CA SER A 41 3.07 5.08 -16.76
C SER A 41 1.69 4.80 -17.36
N ASP A 42 0.66 4.55 -16.53
CA ASP A 42 -0.71 4.42 -16.99
C ASP A 42 -1.42 5.79 -17.11
N VAL A 43 -1.43 6.32 -18.34
CA VAL A 43 -2.10 7.58 -18.67
C VAL A 43 -3.59 7.57 -18.31
N LYS A 44 -4.27 6.42 -18.37
CA LYS A 44 -5.70 6.32 -17.97
C LYS A 44 -5.85 6.48 -16.47
N PHE A 45 -4.97 5.86 -15.69
CA PHE A 45 -4.93 6.01 -14.23
C PHE A 45 -4.67 7.47 -13.83
N VAL A 46 -3.63 8.10 -14.40
CA VAL A 46 -3.28 9.50 -14.10
C VAL A 46 -4.44 10.45 -14.41
N ASN A 47 -5.12 10.27 -15.56
CA ASN A 47 -6.28 11.07 -15.91
C ASN A 47 -7.45 10.87 -14.93
N LYS A 48 -7.70 9.64 -14.48
CA LYS A 48 -8.72 9.34 -13.46
C LYS A 48 -8.41 10.04 -12.14
N MET A 49 -7.15 10.01 -11.70
CA MET A 49 -6.71 10.69 -10.48
C MET A 49 -6.83 12.21 -10.59
N ARG A 50 -6.50 12.79 -11.74
CA ARG A 50 -6.68 14.23 -12.00
C ARG A 50 -8.15 14.65 -11.91
N VAL A 51 -9.07 13.87 -12.50
CA VAL A 51 -10.52 14.13 -12.40
C VAL A 51 -11.01 14.00 -10.95
N ALA A 52 -10.61 12.94 -10.24
CA ALA A 52 -10.98 12.74 -8.84
C ALA A 52 -10.50 13.91 -7.94
N ARG A 53 -9.27 14.39 -8.16
CA ARG A 53 -8.73 15.57 -7.46
C ARG A 53 -9.56 16.82 -7.73
N SER A 54 -9.96 17.04 -8.99
CA SER A 54 -10.81 18.17 -9.37
C SER A 54 -12.20 18.08 -8.72
N GLU A 55 -12.80 16.89 -8.67
CA GLU A 55 -14.09 16.67 -7.98
C GLU A 55 -13.96 16.96 -6.47
N HIS A 56 -12.87 16.51 -5.84
CA HIS A 56 -12.61 16.75 -4.42
C HIS A 56 -12.45 18.25 -4.11
N LEU A 57 -11.61 18.96 -4.86
CA LEU A 57 -11.36 20.40 -4.68
C LEU A 57 -12.61 21.26 -4.93
N SER A 58 -13.50 20.82 -5.83
CA SER A 58 -14.77 21.50 -6.08
C SER A 58 -15.88 21.12 -5.07
N GLY A 59 -15.56 20.35 -4.03
CA GLY A 59 -16.53 19.93 -3.01
C GLY A 59 -17.51 18.86 -3.48
N LYS A 60 -17.33 18.29 -4.69
CA LYS A 60 -18.13 17.18 -5.22
C LYS A 60 -17.68 15.84 -4.63
N ILE A 61 -17.66 15.75 -3.31
CA ILE A 61 -17.27 14.54 -2.58
C ILE A 61 -18.50 13.63 -2.49
N LYS A 62 -18.43 12.45 -3.12
CA LYS A 62 -19.49 11.43 -3.07
C LYS A 62 -19.27 10.54 -1.85
N ASN A 63 -20.36 10.03 -1.27
CA ASN A 63 -20.27 9.07 -0.18
C ASN A 63 -19.50 7.81 -0.64
N LEU A 64 -18.62 7.29 0.23
CA LEU A 64 -17.80 6.11 -0.03
C LEU A 64 -18.61 4.88 -0.45
N SER A 65 -19.81 4.68 0.13
CA SER A 65 -20.70 3.58 -0.24
C SER A 65 -21.13 3.64 -1.71
N VAL A 66 -21.41 4.84 -2.21
CA VAL A 66 -21.80 5.12 -3.61
C VAL A 66 -20.62 4.96 -4.57
N LEU A 67 -19.42 5.31 -4.13
CA LEU A 67 -18.20 5.13 -4.92
C LEU A 67 -17.86 3.65 -5.09
N LYS A 68 -18.00 2.85 -4.03
CA LYS A 68 -17.72 1.41 -4.05
C LYS A 68 -18.66 0.66 -5.00
N THR A 69 -19.97 0.94 -4.96
CA THR A 69 -20.93 0.28 -5.86
C THR A 69 -20.68 0.62 -7.33
N LYS A 70 -20.30 1.86 -7.65
CA LYS A 70 -19.99 2.29 -9.01
C LYS A 70 -18.69 1.68 -9.57
N LEU A 71 -17.70 1.41 -8.69
CA LEU A 71 -16.40 0.88 -9.09
C LEU A 71 -16.33 -0.64 -9.06
N ALA A 72 -17.16 -1.31 -8.26
CA ALA A 72 -17.21 -2.77 -8.15
C ALA A 72 -18.11 -3.46 -9.19
N THR A 73 -18.78 -2.71 -10.07
CA THR A 73 -19.70 -3.24 -11.09
C THR A 73 -19.08 -3.34 -12.49
N LYS A 74 -17.75 -3.46 -12.60
CA LYS A 74 -17.07 -3.69 -13.88
C LYS A 74 -16.01 -4.76 -13.77
#